data_AF-A0A1G8F1X4-F1
#
_entry.id   AF-A0A1G8F1X4-F1
#
_cell.length_a   1.000
_cell.length_b   1.000
_cell.length_c   1.000
_cell.angle_alpha   90.00
_cell.angle_beta   90.00
_cell.angle_gamma   90.00
#
_symmetry.space_group_name_H-M   'P 1'
#
loop_
_entity.id
_entity.type
_entity.pdbx_description
1 polymer ?
#
loop_
_entity_poly.entity_id
_entity_poly.type
_entity_poly.pdbx_seq_one_letter_code
_entity_poly.pdbx_strand_id
1 'polypeptide(L)'
;MAGGTRIPPESLDERSRHDGGVVTDDDFKRTIQDETGLKPQWAAEAFPDVEEDVRQSLRRIEVSPFVTATTSLRGFVFDVSTGRLTEV
;
A
#
# COMPACT_ATOMS: atom_id res chain seq x y z
N MET A 1 -16.91 -5.01 -53.14
CA MET A 1 -16.77 -3.79 -52.32
C MET A 1 -17.77 -3.86 -51.17
N ALA A 2 -17.34 -4.33 -50.00
CA ALA A 2 -17.92 -4.07 -48.67
C ALA A 2 -17.00 -4.78 -47.66
N GLY A 3 -16.16 -4.01 -46.97
CA GLY A 3 -15.11 -4.50 -46.09
C GLY A 3 -15.66 -4.98 -44.75
N GLY A 4 -15.31 -6.21 -44.37
CA GLY A 4 -15.46 -6.67 -43.00
C GLY A 4 -14.30 -6.13 -42.15
N THR A 5 -14.61 -5.23 -41.21
CA THR A 5 -13.64 -4.79 -40.21
C THR A 5 -13.35 -5.96 -39.27
N ARG A 6 -12.23 -6.64 -39.51
CA ARG A 6 -11.67 -7.62 -38.59
C ARG A 6 -11.15 -6.85 -37.36
N ILE A 7 -11.86 -6.97 -36.24
CA ILE A 7 -11.36 -6.50 -34.94
C ILE A 7 -10.07 -7.29 -34.62
N PRO A 8 -8.93 -6.64 -34.38
CA PRO A 8 -7.71 -7.35 -33.97
C PRO A 8 -7.90 -7.96 -32.57
N PRO A 9 -7.38 -9.17 -32.30
CA PRO A 9 -7.48 -9.79 -30.99
C PRO A 9 -6.39 -9.23 -30.05
N GLU A 10 -6.46 -7.94 -29.75
CA GLU A 10 -5.63 -7.30 -28.71
C GLU A 10 -6.42 -6.18 -28.00
N SER A 11 -7.59 -6.52 -27.45
CA SER A 11 -8.28 -5.65 -26.49
C SER A 11 -8.46 -6.33 -25.12
N LEU A 12 -7.58 -7.27 -24.79
CA LEU A 12 -7.32 -7.64 -23.41
C LEU A 12 -6.39 -6.59 -22.84
N ASP A 13 -7.00 -5.48 -22.47
CA ASP A 13 -6.40 -4.54 -21.57
C ASP A 13 -6.22 -5.27 -20.24
N GLU A 14 -5.04 -5.85 -20.06
CA GLU A 14 -4.48 -6.38 -18.81
C GLU A 14 -4.31 -5.29 -17.74
N ARG A 15 -5.20 -4.30 -17.70
CA ARG A 15 -5.23 -3.31 -16.64
C ARG A 15 -5.75 -3.98 -15.39
N SER A 16 -4.79 -4.29 -14.52
CA SER A 16 -4.95 -4.64 -13.11
C SER A 16 -5.06 -6.12 -12.78
N ARG A 17 -4.10 -6.93 -13.27
CA ARG A 17 -3.53 -7.95 -12.38
C ARG A 17 -2.53 -7.22 -11.47
N HIS A 18 -2.99 -6.73 -10.32
CA HIS A 18 -2.07 -6.43 -9.22
C HIS A 18 -1.57 -7.78 -8.67
N ASP A 19 -0.64 -8.38 -9.41
CA ASP A 19 0.23 -9.42 -8.90
C ASP A 19 0.94 -8.84 -7.67
N GLY A 20 1.09 -9.62 -6.59
CA GLY A 20 1.39 -9.18 -5.22
C GLY A 20 2.76 -8.53 -4.99
N GLY A 21 3.11 -7.52 -5.78
CA GLY A 21 4.30 -6.68 -5.64
C GLY A 21 4.13 -5.60 -4.59
N VAL A 22 5.26 -5.15 -4.04
CA VAL A 22 5.35 -4.04 -3.11
C VAL A 22 4.72 -2.80 -3.75
N VAL A 23 3.66 -2.28 -3.14
CA VAL A 23 3.09 -0.98 -3.53
C VAL A 23 4.06 0.09 -3.08
N THR A 24 4.52 0.94 -4.01
CA THR A 24 5.36 2.08 -3.66
C THR A 24 4.51 3.35 -3.58
N ASP A 25 4.95 4.30 -2.76
CA ASP A 25 4.32 5.63 -2.66
C ASP A 25 4.21 6.32 -4.02
N ASP A 26 5.25 6.24 -4.84
CA ASP A 26 5.29 6.92 -6.14
C ASP A 26 4.36 6.26 -7.16
N ASP A 27 4.28 4.93 -7.17
CA ASP A 27 3.36 4.22 -8.07
C ASP A 27 1.91 4.51 -7.70
N PHE A 28 1.57 4.47 -6.41
CA PHE A 28 0.22 4.76 -5.95
C PHE A 28 -0.18 6.23 -6.17
N LYS A 29 0.74 7.18 -5.95
CA LYS A 29 0.45 8.60 -6.24
C LYS A 29 0.30 8.86 -7.74
N ARG A 30 1.02 8.12 -8.58
CA ARG A 30 0.91 8.22 -10.04
C ARG A 30 -0.46 7.77 -10.51
N THR A 31 -1.01 6.66 -9.99
CA THR A 31 -2.37 6.22 -10.36
C THR A 31 -3.43 7.27 -10.02
N ILE A 32 -3.35 7.90 -8.84
CA ILE A 32 -4.28 8.98 -8.47
C ILE A 32 -4.13 10.19 -9.41
N GLN A 33 -2.89 10.56 -9.75
CA GLN A 33 -2.64 11.66 -10.66
C GLN A 33 -3.18 11.39 -12.07
N ASP A 34 -3.04 10.16 -12.57
CA ASP A 34 -3.54 9.78 -13.89
C ASP A 34 -5.08 9.83 -13.95
N GLU A 35 -5.76 9.48 -12.86
CA GLU A 35 -7.23 9.50 -12.79
C GLU A 35 -7.82 10.89 -12.52
N THR A 36 -7.15 11.70 -11.70
CA THR A 36 -7.70 12.98 -11.19
C THR A 36 -7.04 14.22 -11.80
N GLY A 37 -5.89 14.06 -12.45
CA GLY A 37 -5.02 15.14 -12.91
C GLY A 37 -4.17 15.79 -11.80
N LEU A 38 -4.30 15.36 -10.54
CA LEU A 38 -3.66 16.01 -9.39
C LEU A 38 -2.80 15.01 -8.59
N LYS A 39 -1.54 15.39 -8.31
CA LYS A 39 -0.68 14.61 -7.40
C LYS A 39 -1.04 14.91 -5.94
N PRO A 40 -1.36 13.90 -5.12
CA PRO A 40 -1.62 14.09 -3.70
C PRO A 40 -0.42 14.67 -2.95
N GLN A 41 -0.69 15.57 -2.00
CA GLN A 41 0.35 16.19 -1.16
C GLN A 41 0.73 15.31 0.05
N TRP A 42 -0.18 14.44 0.48
CA TRP A 42 0.05 13.49 1.57
C TRP A 42 0.90 12.30 1.08
N ALA A 43 1.66 11.67 1.99
CA ALA A 43 2.38 10.41 1.74
C ALA A 43 1.42 9.22 1.76
N ALA A 44 1.66 8.21 0.93
CA ALA A 44 0.88 6.98 0.96
C ALA A 44 1.33 6.06 2.11
N GLU A 45 2.56 6.27 2.62
CA GLU A 45 3.13 5.57 3.78
C GLU A 45 3.23 4.05 3.55
N ALA A 46 3.63 3.65 2.34
CA ALA A 46 3.87 2.26 2.01
C ALA A 46 5.17 1.75 2.66
N PHE A 47 5.16 0.50 3.12
CA PHE A 47 6.28 -0.14 3.80
C PHE A 47 6.59 -1.51 3.18
N PRO A 48 7.89 -1.87 3.03
CA PRO A 48 8.30 -3.13 2.41
C PRO A 48 8.38 -4.30 3.41
N ASP A 49 8.45 -4.02 4.71
CA ASP A 49 8.61 -5.01 5.77
C ASP A 49 7.67 -4.70 6.94
N VAL A 50 6.82 -5.66 7.29
CA VAL A 50 5.75 -5.46 8.28
C VAL A 50 6.31 -5.35 9.70
N GLU A 51 7.33 -6.13 10.05
CA GLU A 51 7.90 -6.08 11.40
C GLU A 51 8.66 -4.76 11.62
N GLU A 52 9.48 -4.35 10.65
CA GLU A 52 10.22 -3.10 10.76
C GLU A 52 9.27 -1.89 10.80
N ASP A 53 8.17 -1.92 10.05
CA ASP A 53 7.16 -0.86 10.09
C ASP A 53 6.45 -0.79 11.45
N VAL A 54 6.17 -1.94 12.09
CA VAL A 54 5.66 -1.96 13.46
C VAL A 54 6.66 -1.33 14.43
N ARG A 55 7.97 -1.65 14.34
CA ARG A 55 9.00 -1.02 15.18
C ARG A 55 9.10 0.49 14.93
N GLN A 56 8.99 0.92 13.67
CA GLN A 56 8.98 2.33 13.30
C GLN A 56 7.77 3.06 13.89
N SER A 57 6.59 2.44 13.80
CA SER A 57 5.34 2.96 14.35
C SER A 57 5.40 3.10 15.87
N LEU A 58 5.98 2.13 16.58
CA LEU A 58 6.23 2.23 18.02
C LEU A 58 7.14 3.42 18.34
N ARG A 59 8.25 3.60 17.61
CA ARG A 59 9.15 4.76 17.78
C ARG A 59 8.42 6.08 17.56
N ARG A 60 7.53 6.18 16.57
CA ARG A 60 6.71 7.39 16.33
C ARG A 60 5.85 7.74 17.54
N ILE A 61 5.29 6.73 18.22
CA ILE A 61 4.51 6.93 19.44
C ILE A 61 5.43 7.39 20.58
N GLU A 62 6.58 6.73 20.77
CA GLU A 62 7.54 7.05 21.84
C GLU A 62 8.08 8.48 21.76
N VAL A 63 8.39 8.96 20.55
CA VAL A 63 8.92 10.33 20.36
C VAL A 63 7.84 11.40 20.28
N SER A 64 6.56 11.00 20.27
CA SER A 64 5.45 11.95 20.18
C SER A 64 5.31 12.73 21.48
N PRO A 65 5.37 14.08 21.45
CA PRO A 65 5.15 14.89 22.65
C PRO A 65 3.68 14.89 23.09
N PHE A 66 2.79 14.26 22.32
CA PHE A 66 1.34 14.26 22.55
C PHE A 66 0.81 12.93 23.10
N VAL A 67 1.59 11.84 23.00
CA VAL A 67 1.19 10.50 23.47
C VAL A 67 2.08 10.10 24.64
N THR A 68 1.80 10.63 25.83
CA THR A 68 2.70 10.56 27.00
C THR A 68 2.18 9.74 28.17
N ALA A 69 0.89 9.36 28.16
CA ALA A 69 0.22 8.69 29.27
C ALA A 69 0.19 7.16 29.16
N THR A 70 1.00 6.58 28.26
CA THR A 70 1.08 5.12 28.08
C THR A 70 1.83 4.48 29.26
N THR A 71 1.23 3.46 29.88
CA THR A 71 1.90 2.63 30.90
C THR A 71 2.42 1.31 30.32
N SER A 72 1.95 0.95 29.12
CA SER A 72 2.42 -0.17 28.31
C SER A 72 2.19 0.16 26.84
N LEU A 73 3.20 -0.08 26.00
CA LEU A 73 3.15 0.09 24.56
C LEU A 73 3.76 -1.16 23.91
N ARG A 74 3.02 -1.83 23.03
CA ARG A 74 3.38 -3.12 22.42
C ARG A 74 2.92 -3.16 20.97
N GLY A 75 3.71 -3.77 20.10
CA GLY A 75 3.40 -3.94 18.67
C GLY A 75 3.27 -5.41 18.30
N PHE A 76 2.35 -5.73 17.39
CA PHE A 76 2.12 -7.10 16.94
C PHE A 76 1.90 -7.17 15.44
N VAL A 77 2.40 -8.24 14.82
CA VAL A 77 2.02 -8.66 13.47
C VAL A 77 0.95 -9.73 13.56
N PHE A 78 -0.14 -9.55 12.82
CA PHE A 78 -1.19 -10.55 12.67
C PHE A 78 -0.94 -11.40 11.43
N ASP A 79 -0.81 -12.70 11.62
CA ASP A 79 -0.75 -13.68 10.53
C ASP A 79 -2.18 -14.05 10.11
N VAL A 80 -2.58 -13.59 8.92
CA VAL A 80 -3.93 -13.81 8.36
C VAL A 80 -4.23 -15.26 8.02
N SER A 81 -3.21 -16.10 7.85
CA SER A 81 -3.38 -17.51 7.49
C SER A 81 -3.57 -18.40 8.72
N THR A 82 -2.91 -18.04 9.84
CA THR A 82 -2.94 -18.84 11.07
C THR A 82 -3.80 -18.22 12.18
N GLY A 83 -4.13 -16.93 12.07
CA GLY A 83 -4.85 -16.17 13.09
C GLY A 83 -3.99 -15.81 14.31
N ARG A 84 -2.65 -15.98 14.24
CA ARG A 84 -1.75 -15.73 15.38
C ARG A 84 -1.26 -14.29 15.39
N LEU A 85 -1.01 -13.79 16.61
CA LEU A 85 -0.30 -12.53 16.83
C LEU A 85 1.13 -12.83 17.29
N THR A 86 2.09 -12.25 16.59
CA THR A 86 3.51 -12.27 16.97
C THR A 86 3.89 -10.88 17.44
N GLU A 87 4.39 -10.78 18.66
CA GLU A 87 4.93 -9.52 19.19
C GLU A 87 6.28 -9.20 18.53
N VAL A 88 6.51 -7.92 18.24
CA VAL A 88 7.66 -7.40 17.46
C VAL A 88 8.67 -6.68 18.34
#